data_AF-A0A1J3ES69-F1
#
_entry.id   AF-A0A1J3ES69-F1
#
_cell.length_a   1.000
_cell.length_b   1.000
_cell.length_c   1.000
_cell.angle_alpha   90.00
_cell.angle_beta   90.00
_cell.angle_gamma   90.00
#
_symmetry.space_group_name_H-M   'P 1'
#
loop_
_entity.id
_entity.type
_entity.pdbx_description
1 polymer ?
#
loop_
_entity_poly.entity_id
_entity_poly.type
_entity_poly.pdbx_seq_one_letter_code
_entity_poly.pdbx_strand_id
1 'polypeptide(L)'
;MPAKQRTPKVSRNPDLIRGVGKYSRSQMYHKRGLWAIKAKNGGVFPRHDAKSKVDTPAEKPPKFYPAEDVKKPLANRRKPKPTKLRASITPGTVLIILAG
;
A
#
# COMPACT_ATOMS: atom_id res chain seq x y z
N MET A 1 -16.70 -21.72 18.99
CA MET A 1 -15.28 -21.70 18.55
C MET A 1 -14.84 -20.26 18.37
N PRO A 2 -13.79 -19.78 19.06
CA PRO A 2 -13.31 -18.41 18.89
C PRO A 2 -12.78 -18.20 17.47
N ALA A 3 -13.09 -17.05 16.87
CA ALA A 3 -12.63 -16.70 15.53
C ALA A 3 -11.09 -16.66 15.50
N LYS A 4 -10.48 -17.38 14.54
CA LYS A 4 -9.03 -17.44 14.39
C LYS A 4 -8.47 -16.04 14.13
N GLN A 5 -7.62 -15.56 15.04
CA GLN A 5 -6.94 -14.27 14.91
C GLN A 5 -6.20 -14.21 13.56
N ARG A 6 -6.51 -13.20 12.75
CA ARG A 6 -5.86 -12.99 11.45
C ARG A 6 -4.46 -12.42 11.66
N THR A 7 -3.44 -13.20 11.35
CA THR A 7 -2.06 -12.68 11.31
C THR A 7 -1.89 -11.71 10.14
N PRO A 8 -1.13 -10.61 10.31
CA PRO A 8 -0.90 -9.65 9.24
C PRO A 8 -0.13 -10.31 8.09
N LYS A 9 -0.56 -10.05 6.86
CA LYS A 9 0.08 -10.61 5.66
C LYS A 9 1.39 -9.88 5.38
N VAL A 10 2.52 -10.54 5.67
CA VAL A 10 3.86 -10.02 5.40
C VAL A 10 4.26 -10.27 3.93
N SER A 11 5.17 -9.46 3.38
CA SER A 11 5.71 -9.70 2.04
C SER A 11 6.48 -11.02 2.00
N ARG A 12 6.30 -11.81 0.93
CA ARG A 12 7.08 -13.04 0.69
C ARG A 12 8.46 -12.77 0.06
N ASN A 13 8.76 -11.50 -0.25
CA ASN A 13 10.05 -11.04 -0.75
C ASN A 13 10.59 -10.00 0.24
N PRO A 14 11.51 -10.38 1.15
CA PRO A 14 12.16 -9.41 2.02
C PRO A 14 13.10 -8.51 1.21
N ASP A 15 13.36 -7.32 1.71
CA ASP A 15 14.30 -6.39 1.10
C ASP A 15 15.73 -6.89 1.30
N LEU A 16 16.54 -6.86 0.23
CA LEU A 16 18.01 -7.04 0.33
C LEU A 16 18.66 -5.72 0.75
N ILE A 17 18.26 -4.64 0.07
CA ILE A 17 18.56 -3.25 0.42
C ILE A 17 17.28 -2.44 0.23
N ARG A 18 17.23 -1.22 0.75
CA ARG A 18 16.03 -0.38 0.68
C ARG A 18 15.58 -0.17 -0.78
N GLY A 19 14.39 -0.65 -1.11
CA GLY A 19 13.80 -0.54 -2.44
C GLY A 19 14.14 -1.67 -3.41
N VAL A 20 14.99 -2.64 -3.01
CA VAL A 20 15.36 -3.80 -3.83
C VAL A 20 15.03 -5.08 -3.07
N GLY A 21 14.10 -5.87 -3.60
CA GLY A 21 13.74 -7.17 -3.05
C GLY A 21 14.84 -8.22 -3.25
N LYS A 22 14.96 -9.17 -2.32
CA LYS A 22 15.96 -10.25 -2.34
C LYS A 22 15.79 -11.23 -3.51
N TYR A 23 14.55 -11.51 -3.91
CA TYR A 23 14.24 -12.48 -4.95
C TYR A 23 13.82 -11.81 -6.26
N SER A 24 14.20 -12.43 -7.38
CA SER A 24 13.84 -12.01 -8.73
C SER A 24 12.36 -12.28 -9.05
N ARG A 25 11.86 -11.69 -10.15
CA ARG A 25 10.47 -11.88 -10.61
C ARG A 25 10.13 -13.34 -10.91
N SER A 26 11.04 -14.09 -11.53
CA SER A 26 10.83 -15.51 -11.86
C SER A 26 10.78 -16.38 -10.61
N GLN A 27 11.68 -16.17 -9.66
CA GLN A 27 11.65 -16.91 -8.40
C GLN A 27 10.38 -16.59 -7.59
N MET A 28 9.96 -15.32 -7.58
CA MET A 28 8.71 -14.90 -6.94
C MET A 28 7.46 -15.44 -7.63
N TYR A 29 7.50 -15.65 -8.94
CA TYR A 29 6.41 -16.26 -9.71
C TYR A 29 6.13 -17.69 -9.23
N HIS A 30 7.18 -18.49 -9.01
CA HIS A 30 7.06 -19.84 -8.47
C HIS A 30 6.67 -19.84 -6.99
N LYS A 31 7.34 -19.04 -6.14
CA LYS A 31 7.05 -18.96 -4.70
C LYS A 31 5.65 -18.47 -4.35
N ARG A 32 5.07 -17.58 -5.16
CA ARG A 32 3.69 -17.09 -4.96
C ARG A 32 2.63 -18.09 -5.45
N GLY A 33 3.01 -19.17 -6.13
CA GLY A 33 2.07 -20.12 -6.73
C GLY A 33 1.31 -19.53 -7.93
N LEU A 34 1.81 -18.44 -8.52
CA LEU A 34 1.15 -17.80 -9.66
C LEU A 34 1.08 -18.73 -10.87
N TRP A 35 2.12 -19.55 -11.05
CA TRP A 35 2.14 -20.59 -12.08
C TRP A 35 0.97 -21.57 -11.96
N ALA A 36 0.63 -22.00 -10.74
CA ALA A 36 -0.46 -22.94 -10.49
C ALA A 36 -1.83 -22.28 -10.71
N ILE A 37 -1.97 -21.00 -10.34
CA ILE A 37 -3.19 -20.22 -10.61
C ILE A 37 -3.38 -20.05 -12.13
N LYS A 38 -2.30 -19.73 -12.85
CA LYS A 38 -2.33 -19.59 -14.30
C LYS A 38 -2.68 -20.90 -15.00
N ALA A 39 -2.10 -22.02 -14.55
CA ALA A 39 -2.40 -23.34 -15.09
C ALA A 39 -3.87 -23.74 -14.84
N LYS A 40 -4.41 -23.47 -13.65
CA LYS A 40 -5.82 -23.71 -13.31
C LYS A 40 -6.80 -22.89 -14.15
N ASN A 41 -6.38 -21.72 -14.62
CA ASN A 41 -7.21 -20.79 -15.37
C ASN A 41 -6.90 -20.82 -16.87
N GLY A 42 -6.52 -22.00 -17.41
CA GLY A 42 -6.33 -22.20 -18.85
C GLY A 42 -5.20 -21.36 -19.46
N GLY A 43 -4.15 -21.07 -18.70
CA GLY A 43 -3.03 -20.26 -19.16
C GLY A 43 -3.23 -18.74 -19.02
N VAL A 44 -4.38 -18.28 -18.50
CA VAL A 44 -4.68 -16.85 -18.31
C VAL A 44 -4.83 -16.54 -16.83
N PHE A 45 -4.33 -15.39 -16.38
CA PHE A 45 -4.57 -14.96 -14.99
C PHE A 45 -6.01 -14.49 -14.81
N PRO A 46 -6.66 -14.77 -13.65
CA PRO A 46 -7.97 -14.22 -13.37
C PRO A 46 -7.95 -12.70 -13.49
N ARG A 47 -8.85 -12.16 -14.31
CA ARG A 47 -9.09 -10.72 -14.45
C ARG A 47 -10.27 -10.32 -13.59
N HIS A 48 -10.15 -9.18 -12.93
CA HIS A 48 -11.29 -8.50 -12.33
C HIS A 48 -11.63 -7.34 -13.24
N ASP A 49 -12.33 -7.66 -14.33
CA ASP A 49 -12.88 -6.63 -15.20
C ASP A 49 -13.90 -5.82 -14.41
N ALA A 50 -13.90 -4.50 -14.63
CA ALA A 50 -14.87 -3.63 -13.98
C ALA A 50 -16.26 -4.14 -14.34
N LYS A 51 -17.06 -4.48 -13.32
CA LYS A 51 -18.49 -4.71 -13.53
C LYS A 51 -19.03 -3.47 -14.25
N SER A 52 -19.82 -3.68 -15.30
CA SER A 52 -20.55 -2.61 -15.97
C SER A 52 -21.20 -1.75 -14.88
N LYS A 53 -20.96 -0.43 -14.93
CA LYS A 53 -21.63 0.50 -14.02
C LYS A 53 -23.13 0.26 -14.23
N VAL A 54 -23.80 -0.27 -13.20
CA VAL A 54 -25.25 -0.21 -13.10
C VAL A 54 -25.59 1.28 -13.15
N ASP A 55 -26.58 1.65 -13.99
CA ASP A 55 -27.00 3.03 -14.21
C ASP A 55 -27.38 3.66 -12.86
N THR A 56 -26.44 4.39 -12.27
CA THR A 56 -26.69 5.20 -11.10
C THR A 56 -27.63 6.34 -11.51
N PRO A 57 -28.67 6.65 -10.71
CA PRO A 57 -29.58 7.75 -11.00
C PRO A 57 -28.81 9.02 -11.33
N ALA A 58 -29.24 9.72 -12.38
CA ALA A 58 -28.58 10.94 -12.85
C ALA A 58 -28.38 11.94 -11.69
N GLU A 59 -27.12 12.27 -11.41
CA GLU A 59 -26.78 13.27 -10.39
C GLU A 59 -27.38 14.61 -10.80
N LYS A 60 -28.24 15.19 -9.94
CA LYS A 60 -28.82 16.51 -10.18
C LYS A 60 -27.69 17.54 -10.23
N PRO A 61 -27.73 18.50 -11.17
CA PRO A 61 -26.69 19.53 -11.26
C PRO A 61 -26.63 20.33 -9.95
N PRO A 62 -25.43 20.82 -9.56
CA PRO A 62 -25.30 21.68 -8.40
C PRO A 62 -26.13 22.94 -8.60
N LYS A 63 -26.84 23.36 -7.54
CA LYS A 63 -27.66 24.59 -7.56
C LYS A 63 -26.82 25.87 -7.71
N PHE A 64 -25.54 25.80 -7.36
CA PHE A 64 -24.61 26.93 -7.32
C PHE A 64 -23.49 26.74 -8.33
N TYR A 65 -23.27 27.75 -9.18
CA TYR A 65 -22.15 27.84 -10.09
C TYR A 65 -21.17 28.89 -9.56
N PRO A 66 -19.93 28.53 -9.21
CA PRO A 66 -18.93 29.52 -8.84
C PRO A 66 -18.60 30.41 -10.06
N ALA A 67 -18.34 31.69 -9.83
CA ALA A 67 -17.95 32.62 -10.90
C ALA A 67 -16.55 32.32 -11.45
N GLU A 68 -15.68 31.71 -10.63
CA GLU A 68 -14.29 31.38 -10.95
C GLU A 68 -14.02 29.90 -10.71
N ASP A 69 -13.15 29.30 -11.54
CA ASP A 69 -12.72 27.91 -11.35
C ASP A 69 -11.64 27.82 -10.24
N VAL A 70 -11.90 26.99 -9.23
CA VAL A 70 -10.93 26.75 -8.15
C VAL A 70 -10.05 25.56 -8.52
N LYS A 71 -8.78 25.84 -8.81
CA LYS A 71 -7.80 24.81 -9.15
C LYS A 71 -7.73 23.73 -8.05
N LYS A 72 -8.00 22.48 -8.44
CA LYS A 72 -7.84 21.32 -7.55
C LYS A 72 -6.36 21.18 -7.12
N PRO A 73 -6.09 20.98 -5.83
CA PRO A 73 -4.73 20.71 -5.35
C PRO A 73 -4.14 19.47 -6.04
N LEU A 74 -2.85 19.53 -6.35
CA LEU A 74 -2.12 18.41 -6.91
C LEU A 74 -1.99 17.26 -5.89
N ALA A 75 -2.03 16.02 -6.38
CA ALA A 75 -1.86 14.84 -5.53
C ALA A 75 -0.46 14.83 -4.88
N ASN A 76 -0.41 15.05 -3.56
CA ASN A 76 0.83 15.01 -2.80
C ASN A 76 1.24 13.55 -2.49
N ARG A 77 2.39 13.13 -3.02
CA ARG A 77 2.95 11.78 -2.82
C ARG A 77 3.96 11.69 -1.68
N ARG A 78 4.21 12.78 -0.94
CA ARG A 78 5.18 12.80 0.18
C ARG A 78 4.69 11.90 1.32
N LYS A 79 5.56 11.04 1.82
CA LYS A 79 5.31 10.20 3.00
C LYS A 79 5.86 10.89 4.25
N PRO A 80 5.18 10.80 5.40
CA PRO A 80 5.73 11.29 6.66
C PRO A 80 7.03 10.56 6.97
N LYS A 81 8.03 11.28 7.48
CA LYS A 81 9.33 10.73 7.87
C LYS A 81 9.35 10.57 9.40
N PRO A 82 9.26 9.34 9.93
CA PRO A 82 9.40 9.11 11.36
C PRO A 82 10.78 9.58 11.84
N THR A 83 10.83 10.16 13.03
CA THR A 83 12.09 10.57 13.69
C THR A 83 12.91 9.33 14.05
N LYS A 84 14.22 9.37 13.76
CA LYS A 84 15.14 8.28 14.12
C LYS A 84 15.85 8.64 15.43
N LEU A 85 15.87 7.71 16.37
CA LEU A 85 16.71 7.80 17.56
C LEU A 85 18.12 7.28 17.25
N ARG A 86 19.11 7.79 17.98
CA ARG A 86 20.47 7.22 17.97
C ARG A 86 20.45 5.89 18.73
N ALA A 87 21.34 4.97 18.37
CA ALA A 87 21.41 3.64 19.01
C ALA A 87 21.70 3.70 20.53
N SER A 88 22.37 4.76 21.00
CA SER A 88 22.68 4.99 22.41
C SER A 88 21.50 5.51 23.23
N ILE A 89 20.40 5.92 22.61
CA ILE A 89 19.22 6.44 23.30
C ILE A 89 18.24 5.27 23.45
N THR A 90 18.36 4.54 24.55
CA THR A 90 17.47 3.44 24.91
C THR A 90 16.64 3.80 26.15
N PRO A 91 15.45 3.19 26.35
CA PRO A 91 14.67 3.40 27.56
C PRO A 91 15.49 3.12 28.82
N GLY A 92 15.55 4.08 29.75
CA GLY A 92 16.35 4.00 30.98
C GLY A 92 17.74 4.64 30.90
N THR A 93 18.17 5.12 29.73
CA THR A 93 19.43 5.89 29.62
C THR A 93 19.21 7.32 30.15
N VAL A 94 20.06 7.76 31.08
CA VAL A 94 20.07 9.15 31.56
C VAL A 94 20.70 10.06 30.51
N LEU A 95 20.03 11.15 30.15
CA LEU A 95 20.49 12.10 29.13
C LEU A 95 20.86 13.44 29.79
N ILE A 96 21.94 14.06 29.31
CA ILE A 96 22.33 15.42 29.68
C ILE A 96 21.73 16.38 28.65
N ILE A 97 20.86 17.29 29.08
CA ILE A 97 20.28 18.34 28.23
C ILE A 97 21.28 19.49 28.16
N LEU A 98 21.69 19.88 26.94
CA LEU A 98 22.74 20.91 26.74
C LEU A 98 22.17 22.33 26.59
N ALA A 99 20.90 22.45 26.20
CA ALA A 99 20.20 23.74 26.06
C ALA A 99 18.69 23.53 26.30
N GLY A 100 18.02 24.56 26.84
CA GLY A 100 16.59 24.63 27.07
C GLY A 100 15.95 25.79 26.32
#